data_AF-A0A533XI15-F1
#
_entry.id   AF-A0A533XI15-F1
#
_cell.length_a   1.000
_cell.length_b   1.000
_cell.length_c   1.000
_cell.angle_alpha   90.00
_cell.angle_beta   90.00
_cell.angle_gamma   90.00
#
_symmetry.space_group_name_H-M   'P 1'
#
loop_
_entity.id
_entity.type
_entity.pdbx_description
1 polymer ?
#
loop_
_entity_poly.entity_id
_entity_poly.type
_entity_poly.pdbx_seq_one_letter_code
_entity_poly.pdbx_strand_id
1 'polypeptide(L)' 'MICEQGYEIDRPSRLMVHVHSDDDEIQSVHVGGQAVVVIEGVISL' A
#
# COMPACT_ATOMS: atom_id res chain seq x y z
N MET A 1 -11.41 0.56 -2.54
CA MET A 1 -10.89 1.77 -3.23
C MET A 1 -9.44 1.55 -3.63
N ILE A 2 -8.99 2.20 -4.70
CA ILE A 2 -7.57 2.27 -5.06
C ILE A 2 -7.07 3.65 -4.62
N CYS A 3 -6.00 3.68 -3.83
CA CYS A 3 -5.33 4.90 -3.41
C CYS A 3 -4.04 5.05 -4.23
N GLU A 4 -3.88 6.18 -4.89
CA GLU A 4 -2.70 6.50 -5.69
C GLU A 4 -1.87 7.58 -5.00
N GLN A 5 -0.53 7.43 -5.01
CA GLN A 5 0.39 8.37 -4.35
C GLN A 5 1.75 8.40 -5.04
N GLY A 6 2.51 9.48 -4.83
CA GLY A 6 3.94 9.54 -5.13
C GLY A 6 4.24 10.02 -6.54
N TYR A 7 3.23 10.45 -7.29
CA TYR A 7 3.39 11.03 -8.62
C TYR A 7 4.23 12.31 -8.59
N GLU A 8 4.04 13.14 -7.58
CA GLU A 8 4.74 14.43 -7.42
C GLU A 8 6.24 14.28 -7.17
N ILE A 9 6.67 13.09 -6.73
CA ILE A 9 8.08 12.77 -6.41
C ILE A 9 8.65 11.69 -7.33
N ASP A 10 7.97 11.40 -8.45
CA ASP A 10 8.37 10.39 -9.45
C ASP A 10 8.53 8.97 -8.87
N ARG A 11 7.71 8.64 -7.87
CA ARG A 11 7.61 7.31 -7.25
C ARG A 11 6.15 6.86 -7.15
N PRO A 12 5.46 6.72 -8.30
CA PRO A 12 4.05 6.36 -8.31
C PRO A 12 3.83 4.99 -7.66
N SER A 13 2.87 4.93 -6.76
CA SER A 13 2.50 3.75 -5.99
C SER A 13 0.98 3.65 -5.90
N ARG A 14 0.47 2.42 -5.82
CA ARG A 14 -0.97 2.14 -5.69
C ARG A 14 -1.21 1.16 -4.56
N LEU A 15 -2.17 1.50 -3.70
CA LEU A 15 -2.64 0.65 -2.61
C LEU A 15 -4.09 0.29 -2.84
N MET A 16 -4.44 -0.98 -2.62
CA MET A 16 -5.82 -1.44 -2.58
C MET A 16 -6.31 -1.40 -1.15
N VAL A 17 -7.38 -0.65 -0.90
CA VAL A 17 -7.98 -0.48 0.43
C VAL A 17 -9.40 -1.01 0.41
N HIS A 18 -9.72 -1.95 1.28
CA HIS A 18 -11.08 -2.44 1.52
C HIS A 18 -11.52 -2.05 2.93
N VAL A 19 -12.64 -1.37 3.04
CA VAL A 19 -13.26 -1.00 4.31
C VAL A 19 -14.45 -1.92 4.53
N HIS A 20 -14.47 -2.64 5.64
CA HIS A 20 -15.62 -3.40 6.08
C HIS A 20 -16.34 -2.60 7.16
N SER A 21 -17.60 -2.32 6.93
CA SER A 21 -18.49 -1.62 7.86
C SER A 21 -19.72 -2.47 8.13
N ASP A 22 -20.22 -2.38 9.36
CA ASP A 22 -21.47 -2.99 9.82
C ASP A 22 -22.20 -1.96 10.69
N ASP A 23 -23.52 -1.82 10.51
CA ASP A 23 -24.36 -0.78 11.14
C ASP A 23 -23.74 0.64 11.11
N ASP A 24 -23.25 1.06 9.93
CA ASP A 24 -22.56 2.35 9.70
C ASP A 24 -21.28 2.58 10.53
N GLU A 25 -20.82 1.57 11.29
CA GLU A 25 -19.55 1.58 12.00
C GLU A 25 -18.48 0.83 11.21
N ILE A 26 -17.28 1.42 11.12
CA ILE A 26 -16.13 0.76 10.49
C ILE A 26 -15.64 -0.35 11.43
N GLN A 27 -15.66 -1.59 10.95
CA GLN A 27 -15.23 -2.76 11.69
C GLN A 27 -13.75 -3.10 11.39
N SER A 28 -13.35 -2.99 10.12
CA SER A 28 -11.96 -3.23 9.72
C SER A 28 -11.59 -2.49 8.44
N VAL A 29 -10.28 -2.25 8.28
CA VAL A 29 -9.69 -1.73 7.05
C VAL A 29 -8.55 -2.65 6.62
N HIS A 30 -8.70 -3.26 5.46
CA HIS A 30 -7.68 -4.10 4.84
C HIS A 30 -6.93 -3.30 3.79
N VAL A 31 -5.61 -3.21 3.92
CA VAL A 31 -4.74 -2.53 2.97
C VAL A 31 -3.81 -3.56 2.33
N GLY A 32 -3.78 -3.58 1.00
CA GLY A 32 -2.93 -4.44 0.20
C GLY A 32 -2.17 -3.66 -0.85
N GLY A 33 -1.10 -4.24 -1.35
CA GLY A 33 -0.28 -3.68 -2.41
C GLY A 33 0.60 -4.76 -3.03
N GLN A 34 1.16 -4.47 -4.19
CA GLN A 34 2.15 -5.32 -4.83
C GLN A 34 3.55 -4.75 -4.55
N ALA A 35 4.52 -5.63 -4.33
CA ALA A 35 5.91 -5.26 -4.13
C ALA A 35 6.79 -6.00 -5.15
N VAL A 36 7.94 -5.39 -5.47
CA VAL A 36 8.98 -5.98 -6.31
C VAL A 36 10.32 -5.80 -5.61
N VAL A 37 11.14 -6.84 -5.63
CA VAL A 37 12.52 -6.75 -5.15
C VAL A 37 13.33 -6.01 -6.22
N VAL A 38 13.96 -4.91 -5.82
CA VAL A 38 14.71 -4.05 -6.75
C VAL A 38 16.22 -4.27 -6.65
N ILE A 39 16.72 -4.58 -5.45
CA ILE A 39 18.12 -4.84 -5.16
C ILE A 39 18.18 -5.94 -4.10
N GLU A 40 19.16 -6.82 -4.25
CA GLU A 40 19.61 -7.76 -3.22
C GLU A 40 21.10 -7.53 -2.97
N GLY A 41 21.55 -7.70 -1.72
CA GLY A 41 22.95 -7.49 -1.36
C GLY A 41 23.25 -7.79 0.11
N VAL A 42 24.54 -7.76 0.45
CA VAL A 42 25.04 -8.00 1.81
C VAL A 42 25.72 -6.72 2.31
N ILE A 43 25.35 -6.28 3.51
CA ILE A 43 26.03 -5.17 4.19
C ILE A 43 27.06 -5.78 5.14
N SER A 44 28.33 -5.50 4.91
CA SER A 44 29.43 -5.86 5.81
C SER A 44 29.83 -4.64 6.62
N LEU A 45 29.97 -4.81 7.94
CA LEU A 45 30.39 -3.79 8.89
C LEU A 45 31.92 -3.65 8.93
#